data_AF-A0A937EQI3-F1
#
_entry.id   AF-A0A937EQI3-F1
#
_cell.length_a   1.000
_cell.length_b   1.000
_cell.length_c   1.000
_cell.angle_alpha   90.00
_cell.angle_beta   90.00
_cell.angle_gamma   90.00
#
_symmetry.space_group_name_H-M   'P 1'
#
loop_
_entity.id
_entity.type
_entity.pdbx_description
1 polymer ?
#
loop_
_entity_poly.entity_id
_entity_poly.type
_entity_poly.pdbx_seq_one_letter_code
_entity_poly.pdbx_strand_id
1 'polypeptide(L)'
;MTITDVNTAFANEKARQIDAARSRERAFQTRIDRGEIRMLGGDQYEVLTGWDRGETFTVSRNAQGQIDAILANHGLDTRADGTIALYASSPAWHGLGQIIPGGTTDIDEVLSKGGLDFTVTTVPALYKWDGELREHPDQFHTVREDTGAPLGVVGRRYQPIQNREGFEFLQELVGRFDVVWESAGVIRGGRRVFISIRLPETVTVDADGINDQIVPYVAVMNDHSGQGQFQCVVTPWRPVCANTERFAVRDAVTRWAIRHTAGATNQIKEARRTLGLSVKYFENFAAEETALARTDIAVADFHKVIADLWPLDDDATDQKRKNFATRLSAIDEVFRTETERVGPTAYAAERAITGYLDHVAPRRPGQTMTEEIARATAALEGADDDMKTKAHRRLLLLTRA
;
A
#
# COMPACT_ATOMS: atom_id res chain seq x y z
N MET A 1 39.51 24.37 -17.14
CA MET A 1 38.94 23.14 -16.57
C MET A 1 39.88 22.67 -15.48
N THR A 2 39.54 22.90 -14.22
CA THR A 2 40.27 22.31 -13.08
C THR A 2 40.05 20.81 -13.09
N ILE A 3 41.12 20.06 -13.34
CA ILE A 3 41.12 18.59 -13.26
C ILE A 3 40.85 18.25 -11.80
N THR A 4 39.64 17.84 -11.47
CA THR A 4 39.31 17.31 -10.14
C THR A 4 40.20 16.07 -9.94
N ASP A 5 41.09 16.11 -8.96
CA ASP A 5 41.92 14.97 -8.60
C ASP A 5 41.01 13.80 -8.24
N VAL A 6 40.99 12.80 -9.13
CA VAL A 6 40.12 11.64 -9.09
C VAL A 6 40.30 10.87 -7.77
N ASN A 7 41.50 10.91 -7.18
CA ASN A 7 41.79 10.27 -5.90
C ASN A 7 41.13 11.01 -4.73
N THR A 8 41.16 12.34 -4.75
CA THR A 8 40.49 13.17 -3.75
C THR A 8 38.97 13.04 -3.86
N ALA A 9 38.42 13.00 -5.08
CA ALA A 9 36.99 12.77 -5.31
C ALA A 9 36.55 11.39 -4.81
N PHE A 10 37.33 10.34 -5.09
CA PHE A 10 37.08 8.98 -4.62
C PHE A 10 37.19 8.85 -3.09
N ALA A 11 38.19 9.48 -2.48
CA ALA A 11 38.34 9.49 -1.02
C ALA A 11 37.17 10.19 -0.32
N ASN A 12 36.72 11.32 -0.85
CA ASN A 12 35.58 12.07 -0.32
C ASN A 12 34.25 11.31 -0.50
N GLU A 13 34.10 10.60 -1.62
CA GLU A 13 32.95 9.74 -1.88
C GLU A 13 32.93 8.54 -0.93
N LYS A 14 34.07 7.87 -0.76
CA LYS A 14 34.22 6.77 0.20
C LYS A 14 33.95 7.21 1.64
N ALA A 15 34.42 8.40 2.03
CA ALA A 15 34.13 8.98 3.35
C ALA A 15 32.62 9.24 3.54
N ARG A 16 31.95 9.80 2.54
CA ARG A 16 30.49 10.01 2.56
C ARG A 16 29.71 8.70 2.68
N GLN A 17 30.13 7.66 1.97
CA GLN A 17 29.51 6.34 2.04
C GLN A 17 29.66 5.71 3.44
N ILE A 18 30.85 5.83 4.05
CA ILE A 18 31.11 5.35 5.41
C ILE A 18 30.24 6.09 6.45
N ASP A 19 30.13 7.41 6.34
CA ASP A 19 29.32 8.20 7.26
C ASP A 19 27.81 7.95 7.08
N ALA A 20 27.35 7.76 5.84
CA ALA A 20 25.98 7.35 5.56
C ALA A 20 25.66 5.97 6.16
N ALA A 21 26.57 5.01 6.06
CA ALA A 21 26.43 3.69 6.67
C ALA A 21 26.39 3.78 8.21
N ARG A 22 27.28 4.58 8.83
CA ARG A 22 27.27 4.83 10.28
C ARG A 22 26.02 5.54 10.77
N SER A 23 25.46 6.44 9.96
CA SER A 23 24.20 7.10 10.26
C SER A 23 23.06 6.09 10.25
N ARG A 24 23.01 5.22 9.22
CA ARG A 24 22.04 4.12 9.10
C ARG A 24 22.11 3.10 10.24
N GLU A 25 23.29 2.77 10.74
CA GLU A 25 23.41 1.86 11.89
C GLU A 25 22.89 2.52 13.18
N ARG A 26 23.28 3.78 13.45
CA ARG A 26 22.83 4.52 14.65
C ARG A 26 21.32 4.76 14.64
N ALA A 27 20.82 5.14 13.48
CA ALA A 27 19.42 5.23 13.13
C ALA A 27 18.64 3.98 13.54
N PHE A 28 19.12 2.84 13.06
CA PHE A 28 18.51 1.54 13.27
C PHE A 28 18.55 1.12 14.74
N GLN A 29 19.72 1.29 15.38
CA GLN A 29 19.89 1.00 16.80
C GLN A 29 18.99 1.87 17.68
N THR A 30 18.81 3.15 17.34
CA THR A 30 17.91 4.05 18.08
C THR A 30 16.46 3.53 18.09
N ARG A 31 15.98 2.95 16.98
CA ARG A 31 14.64 2.36 16.92
C ARG A 31 14.55 1.09 17.78
N ILE A 32 15.61 0.29 17.84
CA ILE A 32 15.70 -0.86 18.76
C ILE A 32 15.63 -0.37 20.22
N ASP A 33 16.44 0.63 20.57
CA ASP A 33 16.55 1.16 21.93
C ASP A 33 15.24 1.80 22.42
N ARG A 34 14.48 2.42 21.50
CA ARG A 34 13.13 2.95 21.77
C ARG A 34 12.05 1.88 21.85
N GLY A 35 12.37 0.62 21.59
CA GLY A 35 11.41 -0.49 21.52
C GLY A 35 10.45 -0.35 20.34
N GLU A 36 10.82 0.38 19.29
CA GLU A 36 10.01 0.55 18.09
C GLU A 36 10.14 -0.66 17.15
N ILE A 37 11.28 -1.36 17.18
CA ILE A 37 11.56 -2.58 16.41
C ILE A 37 12.32 -3.60 17.26
N ARG A 38 12.20 -4.89 16.95
CA ARG A 38 12.86 -6.00 17.67
C ARG A 38 13.42 -7.04 16.72
N MET A 39 14.63 -7.54 16.99
CA MET A 39 15.23 -8.62 16.21
C MET A 39 14.53 -9.97 16.48
N LEU A 40 14.19 -10.68 15.41
CA LEU A 40 13.62 -12.04 15.44
C LEU A 40 14.68 -13.13 15.24
N GLY A 41 15.81 -12.80 14.61
CA GLY A 41 16.92 -13.72 14.31
C GLY A 41 17.33 -13.65 12.83
N GLY A 42 18.59 -13.97 12.51
CA GLY A 42 19.07 -14.04 11.11
C GLY A 42 18.86 -12.75 10.30
N ASP A 43 19.16 -11.59 10.90
CA ASP A 43 18.91 -10.24 10.34
C ASP A 43 17.44 -9.92 9.99
N GLN A 44 16.48 -10.69 10.52
CA GLN A 44 15.06 -10.32 10.51
C GLN A 44 14.68 -9.53 11.75
N TYR A 45 13.83 -8.52 11.55
CA TYR A 45 13.32 -7.63 12.58
C TYR A 45 11.80 -7.50 12.46
N GLU A 46 11.12 -7.23 13.57
CA GLU A 46 9.68 -6.95 13.69
C GLU A 46 9.46 -5.50 14.14
N VAL A 47 8.46 -4.82 13.59
CA VAL A 47 8.02 -3.49 14.05
C VAL A 47 7.04 -3.63 15.22
N LEU A 48 7.23 -2.87 16.29
CA LEU A 48 6.46 -2.98 17.54
C LEU A 48 5.52 -1.80 17.80
N THR A 49 5.65 -0.71 17.04
CA THR A 49 4.92 0.54 17.23
C THR A 49 4.45 1.10 15.89
N GLY A 50 3.58 2.11 15.89
CA GLY A 50 3.07 2.70 14.64
C GLY A 50 2.01 1.86 13.93
N TRP A 51 1.66 2.29 12.72
CA TRP A 51 0.62 1.64 11.89
C TRP A 51 1.11 0.33 11.24
N ASP A 52 2.43 0.14 11.16
CA ASP A 52 3.14 -1.03 10.64
C ASP A 52 3.50 -2.07 11.72
N ARG A 53 3.01 -1.89 12.96
CA ARG A 53 3.20 -2.85 14.07
C ARG A 53 2.86 -4.29 13.63
N GLY A 54 3.81 -5.20 13.89
CA GLY A 54 3.77 -6.62 13.57
C GLY A 54 4.38 -6.98 12.20
N GLU A 55 4.83 -6.00 11.40
CA GLU A 55 5.57 -6.32 10.18
C GLU A 55 6.98 -6.75 10.45
N THR A 56 7.49 -7.60 9.56
CA THR A 56 8.88 -7.99 9.57
C THR A 56 9.60 -7.48 8.33
N PHE A 57 10.91 -7.29 8.44
CA PHE A 57 11.78 -6.93 7.32
C PHE A 57 13.15 -7.54 7.53
N THR A 58 13.90 -7.70 6.45
CA THR A 58 15.25 -8.26 6.48
C THR A 58 16.27 -7.15 6.26
N VAL A 59 17.32 -7.15 7.07
CA VAL A 59 18.45 -6.25 6.91
C VAL A 59 19.54 -6.97 6.12
N SER A 60 19.79 -6.54 4.89
CA SER A 60 20.97 -6.98 4.15
C SER A 60 22.19 -6.26 4.72
N ARG A 61 23.29 -7.00 4.93
CA ARG A 61 24.56 -6.46 5.38
C ARG A 61 25.63 -6.66 4.32
N ASN A 62 26.49 -5.66 4.15
CA ASN A 62 27.64 -5.75 3.24
C ASN A 62 28.73 -6.67 3.81
N ALA A 63 29.81 -6.88 3.05
CA ALA A 63 30.94 -7.73 3.47
C ALA A 63 31.65 -7.25 4.76
N GLN A 64 31.42 -6.01 5.17
CA GLN A 64 31.94 -5.41 6.41
C GLN A 64 30.93 -5.47 7.57
N GLY A 65 29.79 -6.14 7.39
CA GLY A 65 28.74 -6.33 8.40
C GLY A 65 27.84 -5.10 8.62
N GLN A 66 27.98 -4.06 7.80
CA GLN A 66 27.18 -2.83 7.91
C GLN A 66 25.86 -2.98 7.15
N ILE A 67 24.80 -2.31 7.62
CA ILE A 67 23.51 -2.28 6.91
C ILE A 67 23.68 -1.73 5.50
N ASP A 68 23.49 -2.61 4.51
CA ASP A 68 23.54 -2.31 3.09
C ASP A 68 22.15 -1.88 2.58
N ALA A 69 21.14 -2.70 2.85
CA ALA A 69 19.75 -2.44 2.47
C ALA A 69 18.76 -2.96 3.51
N ILE A 70 17.60 -2.30 3.62
CA ILE A 70 16.44 -2.82 4.35
C ILE A 70 15.49 -3.37 3.30
N LEU A 71 15.38 -4.69 3.23
CA LEU A 71 14.54 -5.38 2.27
C LEU A 71 13.14 -5.53 2.85
N ALA A 72 12.18 -4.86 2.23
CA ALA A 72 10.79 -4.96 2.59
C ALA A 72 10.31 -6.40 2.41
N ASN A 73 9.69 -6.95 3.45
CA ASN A 73 9.08 -8.26 3.37
C ASN A 73 7.76 -8.17 2.61
N HIS A 74 7.44 -9.19 1.82
CA HIS A 74 6.11 -9.34 1.22
C HIS A 74 5.02 -9.47 2.29
N GLY A 75 5.37 -9.88 3.51
CA GLY A 75 4.47 -9.95 4.66
C GLY A 75 3.37 -11.02 4.53
N LEU A 76 3.52 -11.91 3.55
CA LEU A 76 2.67 -13.09 3.34
C LEU A 76 3.18 -14.24 4.20
N ASP A 77 2.26 -15.08 4.62
CA ASP A 77 2.59 -16.26 5.40
C ASP A 77 3.21 -17.34 4.53
N THR A 78 4.10 -18.13 5.13
CA THR A 78 4.64 -19.36 4.55
C THR A 78 3.85 -20.55 5.09
N ARG A 79 3.44 -21.44 4.20
CA ARG A 79 2.75 -22.68 4.55
C ARG A 79 3.73 -23.71 5.12
N ALA A 80 3.16 -24.78 5.69
CA ALA A 80 3.94 -25.89 6.22
C ALA A 80 4.84 -26.58 5.16
N ASP A 81 4.44 -26.56 3.89
CA ASP A 81 5.22 -27.11 2.77
C ASP A 81 6.29 -26.16 2.22
N GLY A 82 6.47 -24.98 2.84
CA GLY A 82 7.43 -23.96 2.43
C GLY A 82 6.94 -23.04 1.30
N THR A 83 5.75 -23.27 0.73
CA THR A 83 5.18 -22.38 -0.28
C THR A 83 4.54 -21.14 0.36
N ILE A 84 4.45 -20.04 -0.39
CA ILE A 84 3.82 -18.81 0.10
C ILE A 84 2.29 -18.93 0.01
N ALA A 85 1.59 -18.51 1.06
CA ALA A 85 0.14 -18.44 1.16
C ALA A 85 -0.41 -17.24 0.35
N LEU A 86 -0.26 -17.35 -0.97
CA LEU A 86 -0.77 -16.40 -1.95
C LEU A 86 -1.24 -17.16 -3.18
N TYR A 87 -2.45 -16.87 -3.62
CA TYR A 87 -2.98 -17.14 -4.94
C TYR A 87 -2.98 -15.84 -5.76
N ALA A 88 -2.70 -15.92 -7.06
CA ALA A 88 -2.90 -14.80 -7.98
C ALA A 88 -3.18 -15.24 -9.43
N SER A 89 -3.93 -14.41 -10.16
CA SER A 89 -4.25 -14.59 -11.59
C SER A 89 -3.06 -14.32 -12.53
N SER A 90 -2.04 -13.62 -12.02
CA SER A 90 -0.80 -13.29 -12.72
C SER A 90 0.34 -13.07 -11.70
N PRO A 91 1.61 -13.29 -12.08
CA PRO A 91 2.74 -13.12 -11.18
C PRO A 91 2.79 -11.72 -10.54
N ALA A 92 3.08 -11.67 -9.25
CA ALA A 92 3.40 -10.43 -8.54
C ALA A 92 4.89 -10.08 -8.73
N TRP A 93 5.28 -8.84 -8.38
CA TRP A 93 6.66 -8.34 -8.54
C TRP A 93 7.73 -9.19 -7.85
N HIS A 94 7.38 -9.85 -6.74
CA HIS A 94 8.29 -10.73 -5.99
C HIS A 94 8.38 -12.15 -6.57
N GLY A 95 7.55 -12.50 -7.56
CA GLY A 95 7.57 -13.82 -8.19
C GLY A 95 7.16 -14.99 -7.27
N LEU A 96 6.45 -14.70 -6.17
CA LEU A 96 6.02 -15.70 -5.19
C LEU A 96 4.52 -16.01 -5.33
N GLY A 97 4.10 -17.14 -4.77
CA GLY A 97 2.70 -17.57 -4.71
C GLY A 97 2.34 -18.61 -5.76
N GLN A 98 1.09 -19.04 -5.70
CA GLN A 98 0.46 -20.05 -6.55
C GLN A 98 -0.30 -19.33 -7.67
N ILE A 99 0.20 -19.41 -8.90
CA ILE A 99 -0.38 -18.67 -10.03
C ILE A 99 -1.33 -19.56 -10.82
N ILE A 100 -2.56 -19.09 -11.07
CA ILE A 100 -3.41 -19.61 -12.14
C ILE A 100 -3.48 -18.54 -13.22
N PRO A 101 -2.74 -18.69 -14.33
CA PRO A 101 -2.79 -17.71 -15.41
C PRO A 101 -4.22 -17.49 -15.92
N GLY A 102 -4.65 -16.23 -15.95
CA GLY A 102 -6.00 -15.87 -16.37
C GLY A 102 -7.07 -15.96 -15.27
N GLY A 103 -6.70 -16.42 -14.08
CA GLY A 103 -7.60 -16.51 -12.94
C GLY A 103 -8.48 -17.78 -12.94
N THR A 104 -9.33 -17.90 -11.93
CA THR A 104 -10.35 -18.95 -11.83
C THR A 104 -11.64 -18.34 -11.27
N THR A 105 -12.78 -18.97 -11.55
CA THR A 105 -14.07 -18.64 -10.92
C THR A 105 -14.37 -19.55 -9.73
N ASP A 106 -13.56 -20.58 -9.50
CA ASP A 106 -13.74 -21.55 -8.42
C ASP A 106 -13.12 -21.03 -7.11
N ILE A 107 -13.98 -20.70 -6.15
CA ILE A 107 -13.54 -20.22 -4.83
C ILE A 107 -12.79 -21.29 -4.04
N ASP A 108 -13.10 -22.58 -4.21
CA ASP A 108 -12.43 -23.66 -3.48
C ASP A 108 -10.96 -23.76 -3.88
N GLU A 109 -10.70 -23.63 -5.18
CA GLU A 109 -9.35 -23.59 -5.70
C GLU A 109 -8.58 -22.37 -5.17
N VAL A 110 -9.23 -21.20 -5.09
CA VAL A 110 -8.63 -19.96 -4.56
C VAL A 110 -8.32 -20.06 -3.08
N LEU A 111 -9.26 -20.55 -2.27
CA LEU A 111 -9.04 -20.73 -0.82
C LEU A 111 -7.90 -21.71 -0.57
N SER A 112 -7.85 -22.81 -1.30
CA SER A 112 -6.78 -23.81 -1.21
C SER A 112 -5.43 -23.24 -1.67
N LYS A 113 -5.34 -22.60 -2.83
CA LYS A 113 -4.09 -22.02 -3.38
C LYS A 113 -3.65 -20.72 -2.73
N GLY A 114 -4.53 -20.01 -2.04
CA GLY A 114 -4.16 -18.86 -1.21
C GLY A 114 -3.88 -19.24 0.25
N GLY A 115 -4.30 -20.41 0.71
CA GLY A 115 -4.06 -20.91 2.06
C GLY A 115 -5.07 -20.38 3.09
N LEU A 116 -6.26 -20.02 2.61
CA LEU A 116 -7.34 -19.40 3.37
C LEU A 116 -8.36 -20.41 3.89
N ASP A 117 -8.26 -21.69 3.50
CA ASP A 117 -9.18 -22.77 3.86
C ASP A 117 -8.93 -23.31 5.29
N PHE A 118 -8.84 -22.40 6.26
CA PHE A 118 -8.73 -22.73 7.69
C PHE A 118 -9.93 -22.18 8.45
N THR A 119 -10.36 -22.94 9.46
CA THR A 119 -11.41 -22.54 10.39
C THR A 119 -10.83 -21.78 11.57
N VAL A 120 -11.51 -20.70 11.97
CA VAL A 120 -11.18 -19.95 13.20
C VAL A 120 -12.23 -20.22 14.26
N THR A 121 -11.78 -20.66 15.43
CA THR A 121 -12.62 -20.89 16.61
C THR A 121 -12.20 -19.99 17.76
N THR A 122 -13.03 -19.92 18.80
CA THR A 122 -12.74 -19.18 20.03
C THR A 122 -12.61 -20.14 21.21
N VAL A 123 -11.53 -20.04 21.97
CA VAL A 123 -11.28 -20.82 23.19
C VAL A 123 -11.17 -19.90 24.41
N PRO A 124 -11.48 -20.35 25.64
CA PRO A 124 -11.33 -19.51 26.83
C PRO A 124 -9.91 -18.98 27.01
N ALA A 125 -9.77 -17.71 27.41
CA ALA A 125 -8.46 -17.15 27.72
C ALA A 125 -8.03 -17.56 29.13
N LEU A 126 -6.83 -18.14 29.24
CA LEU A 126 -6.26 -18.57 30.51
C LEU A 126 -5.09 -17.66 30.90
N TYR A 127 -5.00 -17.30 32.18
CA TYR A 127 -3.90 -16.52 32.74
C TYR A 127 -3.35 -17.20 33.98
N LYS A 128 -2.05 -16.97 34.26
CA LYS A 128 -1.39 -17.52 35.44
C LYS A 128 -1.27 -16.45 36.51
N TRP A 129 -1.78 -16.73 37.71
CA TRP A 129 -1.64 -15.87 38.88
C TRP A 129 -1.30 -16.73 40.10
N ASP A 130 -0.23 -16.39 40.81
CA ASP A 130 0.22 -17.12 42.01
C ASP A 130 0.44 -18.63 41.77
N GLY A 131 1.02 -18.98 40.61
CA GLY A 131 1.27 -20.37 40.24
C GLY A 131 0.04 -21.12 39.68
N GLU A 132 -1.18 -20.61 39.91
CA GLU A 132 -2.43 -21.22 39.46
C GLU A 132 -2.83 -20.72 38.07
N LEU A 133 -3.37 -21.64 37.27
CA LEU A 133 -4.00 -21.30 35.99
C LEU A 133 -5.47 -20.94 36.24
N ARG A 134 -5.88 -19.78 35.77
CA ARG A 134 -7.24 -19.24 35.94
C ARG A 134 -7.82 -18.87 34.59
N GLU A 135 -9.14 -19.00 34.46
CA GLU A 135 -9.87 -18.58 33.26
C GLU A 135 -10.33 -17.13 33.40
N HIS A 136 -10.19 -16.34 32.33
CA HIS A 136 -10.75 -14.99 32.27
C HIS A 136 -12.21 -15.07 31.80
N PRO A 137 -13.20 -14.60 32.59
CA PRO A 137 -14.62 -14.86 32.32
C PRO A 137 -15.14 -14.21 31.03
N ASP A 138 -14.56 -13.08 30.62
CA ASP A 138 -15.03 -12.29 29.47
C ASP A 138 -14.03 -12.22 28.29
N GLN A 139 -12.95 -12.99 28.32
CA GLN A 139 -11.92 -12.99 27.27
C GLN A 139 -11.70 -14.37 26.69
N PHE A 140 -11.48 -14.40 25.39
CA PHE A 140 -11.28 -15.60 24.60
C PHE A 140 -10.07 -15.40 23.68
N HIS A 141 -9.42 -16.49 23.29
CA HIS A 141 -8.46 -16.49 22.20
C HIS A 141 -9.13 -16.95 20.91
N THR A 142 -8.90 -16.23 19.81
CA THR A 142 -9.15 -16.76 18.48
C THR A 142 -8.01 -17.69 18.09
N VAL A 143 -8.32 -18.85 17.54
CA VAL A 143 -7.35 -19.92 17.24
C VAL A 143 -7.68 -20.53 15.89
N ARG A 144 -6.66 -20.82 15.08
CA ARG A 144 -6.83 -21.65 13.88
C ARG A 144 -6.98 -23.12 14.27
N GLU A 145 -8.02 -23.78 13.79
CA GLU A 145 -8.25 -25.19 14.12
C GLU A 145 -7.20 -26.14 13.51
N ASP A 146 -6.64 -25.79 12.35
CA ASP A 146 -5.69 -26.64 11.62
C ASP A 146 -4.30 -26.72 12.27
N THR A 147 -3.90 -25.67 12.99
CA THR A 147 -2.54 -25.49 13.51
C THR A 147 -2.51 -25.25 15.02
N GLY A 148 -3.65 -24.93 15.63
CA GLY A 148 -3.72 -24.45 17.01
C GLY A 148 -3.09 -23.07 17.22
N ALA A 149 -2.75 -22.36 16.13
CA ALA A 149 -2.07 -21.07 16.22
C ALA A 149 -2.98 -19.99 16.81
N PRO A 150 -2.57 -19.28 17.87
CA PRO A 150 -3.36 -18.20 18.45
C PRO A 150 -3.30 -16.94 17.58
N LEU A 151 -4.46 -16.40 17.24
CA LEU A 151 -4.60 -15.24 16.35
C LEU A 151 -4.75 -13.94 17.15
N GLY A 152 -5.56 -13.93 18.20
CA GLY A 152 -5.81 -12.72 18.98
C GLY A 152 -6.56 -12.97 20.29
N VAL A 153 -6.85 -11.88 21.00
CA VAL A 153 -7.67 -11.86 22.22
C VAL A 153 -8.94 -11.09 21.92
N VAL A 154 -10.08 -11.68 22.22
CA VAL A 154 -11.39 -11.13 21.89
C VAL A 154 -12.34 -11.19 23.08
N GLY A 155 -13.37 -10.36 23.04
CA GLY A 155 -14.43 -10.36 24.06
C GLY A 155 -15.57 -11.33 23.72
N ARG A 156 -16.43 -11.60 24.71
CA ARG A 156 -17.58 -12.52 24.62
C ARG A 156 -18.54 -12.34 23.44
N ARG A 157 -18.63 -11.14 22.85
CA ARG A 157 -19.52 -10.85 21.70
C ARG A 157 -18.88 -11.14 20.35
N TYR A 158 -17.57 -11.46 20.33
CA TYR A 158 -16.85 -11.74 19.11
C TYR A 158 -17.30 -13.07 18.52
N GLN A 159 -17.72 -13.05 17.25
CA GLN A 159 -18.01 -14.25 16.49
C GLN A 159 -17.19 -14.21 15.19
N PRO A 160 -16.23 -15.14 15.00
CA PRO A 160 -15.45 -15.19 13.78
C PRO A 160 -16.37 -15.29 12.55
N ILE A 161 -16.12 -14.45 11.56
CA ILE A 161 -16.69 -14.58 10.21
C ILE A 161 -15.71 -15.48 9.47
N GLN A 162 -16.12 -16.69 9.08
CA GLN A 162 -15.21 -17.62 8.43
C GLN A 162 -14.78 -17.09 7.07
N ASN A 163 -13.57 -17.42 6.61
CA ASN A 163 -13.05 -16.92 5.33
C ASN A 163 -13.99 -17.28 4.18
N ARG A 164 -14.42 -18.55 4.11
CA ARG A 164 -15.39 -19.03 3.14
C ARG A 164 -16.71 -18.25 3.18
N GLU A 165 -17.34 -18.16 4.34
CA GLU A 165 -18.62 -17.46 4.54
C GLU A 165 -18.49 -15.96 4.16
N GLY A 166 -17.39 -15.33 4.56
CA GLY A 166 -17.10 -13.94 4.26
C GLY A 166 -16.88 -13.67 2.78
N PHE A 167 -16.33 -14.62 2.02
CA PHE A 167 -16.02 -14.41 0.60
C PHE A 167 -17.10 -14.92 -0.35
N GLU A 168 -18.03 -15.74 0.14
CA GLU A 168 -19.12 -16.30 -0.65
C GLU A 168 -20.00 -15.23 -1.31
N PHE A 169 -20.14 -14.03 -0.71
CA PHE A 169 -20.89 -12.96 -1.36
C PHE A 169 -20.18 -12.37 -2.59
N LEU A 170 -18.85 -12.41 -2.65
CA LEU A 170 -18.11 -12.02 -3.84
C LEU A 170 -18.25 -13.07 -4.95
N GLN A 171 -18.49 -14.34 -4.61
CA GLN A 171 -18.77 -15.40 -5.60
C GLN A 171 -20.01 -15.08 -6.46
N GLU A 172 -21.02 -14.42 -5.89
CA GLU A 172 -22.17 -13.94 -6.68
C GLU A 172 -21.77 -12.85 -7.69
N LEU A 173 -20.77 -12.02 -7.39
CA LEU A 173 -20.25 -11.01 -8.33
C LEU A 173 -19.44 -11.68 -9.44
N VAL A 174 -18.61 -12.67 -9.10
CA VAL A 174 -17.88 -13.54 -10.04
C VAL A 174 -18.84 -14.12 -11.07
N GLY A 175 -19.93 -14.76 -10.61
CA GLY A 175 -20.91 -15.38 -11.51
C GLY A 175 -21.76 -14.37 -12.32
N ARG A 176 -22.07 -13.19 -11.76
CA ARG A 176 -22.95 -12.21 -12.43
C ARG A 176 -22.23 -11.36 -13.46
N PHE A 177 -20.98 -11.00 -13.20
CA PHE A 177 -20.20 -10.07 -14.02
C PHE A 177 -19.13 -10.77 -14.87
N ASP A 178 -19.12 -12.11 -14.88
CA ASP A 178 -18.13 -12.94 -15.59
C ASP A 178 -16.68 -12.51 -15.29
N VAL A 179 -16.43 -12.23 -14.01
CA VAL A 179 -15.11 -11.85 -13.51
C VAL A 179 -14.44 -13.03 -12.82
N VAL A 180 -13.11 -13.01 -12.80
CA VAL A 180 -12.29 -14.03 -12.12
C VAL A 180 -11.75 -13.52 -10.79
N TRP A 181 -11.40 -14.45 -9.91
CA TRP A 181 -10.61 -14.17 -8.73
C TRP A 181 -9.23 -13.67 -9.13
N GLU A 182 -8.82 -12.53 -8.57
CA GLU A 182 -7.58 -11.85 -8.93
C GLU A 182 -6.41 -12.28 -8.06
N SER A 183 -6.62 -12.28 -6.75
CA SER A 183 -5.60 -12.66 -5.77
C SER A 183 -6.24 -12.97 -4.42
N ALA A 184 -5.58 -13.82 -3.64
CA ALA A 184 -5.98 -14.11 -2.27
C ALA A 184 -4.77 -14.52 -1.45
N GLY A 185 -4.66 -14.06 -0.21
CA GLY A 185 -3.48 -14.36 0.60
C GLY A 185 -3.70 -14.25 2.09
N VAL A 186 -2.78 -14.86 2.83
CA VAL A 186 -2.72 -14.85 4.28
C VAL A 186 -1.54 -14.02 4.74
N ILE A 187 -1.77 -13.15 5.72
CA ILE A 187 -0.75 -12.27 6.28
C ILE A 187 -0.79 -12.32 7.82
N ARG A 188 0.37 -12.06 8.44
CA ARG A 188 0.54 -11.97 9.90
C ARG A 188 0.15 -13.25 10.66
N GLY A 189 0.48 -14.43 10.14
CA GLY A 189 0.26 -15.71 10.82
C GLY A 189 -1.21 -16.14 10.86
N GLY A 190 -1.99 -15.84 9.82
CA GLY A 190 -3.43 -16.11 9.77
C GLY A 190 -4.31 -15.09 10.47
N ARG A 191 -3.72 -14.07 11.11
CA ARG A 191 -4.46 -13.01 11.80
C ARG A 191 -5.25 -12.15 10.83
N ARG A 192 -4.79 -12.00 9.61
CA ARG A 192 -5.50 -11.27 8.58
C ARG A 192 -5.38 -11.98 7.25
N VAL A 193 -6.45 -11.96 6.48
CA VAL A 193 -6.49 -12.52 5.13
C VAL A 193 -7.12 -11.50 4.19
N PHE A 194 -6.82 -11.64 2.90
CA PHE A 194 -7.47 -10.87 1.86
C PHE A 194 -7.84 -11.75 0.66
N ILE A 195 -8.87 -11.33 -0.07
CA ILE A 195 -9.23 -11.85 -1.39
C ILE A 195 -9.65 -10.69 -2.27
N SER A 196 -9.42 -10.76 -3.57
CA SER A 196 -9.86 -9.74 -4.50
C SER A 196 -10.36 -10.31 -5.82
N ILE A 197 -11.24 -9.54 -6.46
CA ILE A 197 -11.66 -9.73 -7.85
C ILE A 197 -11.29 -8.49 -8.65
N ARG A 198 -10.95 -8.72 -9.91
CA ARG A 198 -10.79 -7.64 -10.89
C ARG A 198 -12.18 -7.25 -11.39
N LEU A 199 -12.52 -5.96 -11.37
CA LEU A 199 -13.76 -5.51 -12.00
C LEU A 199 -13.64 -5.57 -13.53
N PRO A 200 -14.74 -5.83 -14.27
CA PRO A 200 -14.68 -6.04 -15.72
C PRO A 200 -14.41 -4.75 -16.49
N GLU A 201 -14.83 -3.62 -15.93
CA GLU A 201 -14.61 -2.30 -16.50
C GLU A 201 -13.23 -1.79 -16.07
N THR A 202 -12.25 -1.95 -16.95
CA THR A 202 -11.02 -1.17 -16.91
C THR A 202 -11.36 0.28 -17.24
N VAL A 203 -10.95 1.21 -16.39
CA VAL A 203 -11.01 2.63 -16.68
C VAL A 203 -9.92 2.96 -17.67
N THR A 204 -10.29 3.33 -18.89
CA THR A 204 -9.34 3.82 -19.89
C THR A 204 -9.39 5.34 -19.95
N VAL A 205 -8.28 5.99 -19.64
CA VAL A 205 -8.07 7.42 -19.87
C VAL A 205 -7.76 7.63 -21.35
N ASP A 206 -8.60 8.43 -22.01
CA ASP A 206 -8.49 8.80 -23.42
C ASP A 206 -8.20 7.60 -24.34
N ALA A 207 -9.21 6.74 -24.52
CA ALA A 207 -9.12 5.49 -25.27
C ALA A 207 -8.62 5.65 -26.72
N ASP A 208 -8.90 6.79 -27.35
CA ASP A 208 -8.48 7.10 -28.72
C ASP A 208 -7.08 7.74 -28.80
N GLY A 209 -6.47 8.07 -27.65
CA GLY A 209 -5.16 8.71 -27.56
C GLY A 209 -4.21 7.89 -26.68
N ILE A 210 -3.96 8.35 -25.46
CA ILE A 210 -2.91 7.76 -24.61
C ILE A 210 -3.24 6.35 -24.13
N ASN A 211 -4.53 5.98 -24.11
CA ASN A 211 -5.04 4.65 -23.74
C ASN A 211 -4.46 4.13 -22.41
N ASP A 212 -4.43 4.99 -21.39
CA ASP A 212 -3.91 4.64 -20.07
C ASP A 212 -4.97 3.84 -19.29
N GLN A 213 -4.64 2.65 -18.82
CA GLN A 213 -5.60 1.70 -18.27
C GLN A 213 -5.46 1.55 -16.76
N ILE A 214 -6.53 1.87 -16.05
CA ILE A 214 -6.64 1.74 -14.60
C ILE A 214 -7.62 0.62 -14.31
N VAL A 215 -7.12 -0.41 -13.64
CA VAL A 215 -7.91 -1.61 -13.32
C VAL A 215 -8.38 -1.50 -11.88
N PRO A 216 -9.69 -1.34 -11.63
CA PRO A 216 -10.22 -1.32 -10.28
C PRO A 216 -10.45 -2.75 -9.76
N TYR A 217 -10.29 -2.90 -8.45
CA TYR A 217 -10.45 -4.16 -7.73
C TYR A 217 -11.51 -4.00 -6.66
N VAL A 218 -12.29 -5.07 -6.45
CA VAL A 218 -13.02 -5.25 -5.19
C VAL A 218 -12.19 -6.18 -4.34
N ALA A 219 -11.74 -5.70 -3.19
CA ALA A 219 -10.98 -6.48 -2.24
C ALA A 219 -11.76 -6.64 -0.94
N VAL A 220 -11.64 -7.81 -0.32
CA VAL A 220 -12.17 -8.09 1.00
C VAL A 220 -11.02 -8.45 1.91
N MET A 221 -11.08 -7.91 3.13
CA MET A 221 -10.13 -8.13 4.20
C MET A 221 -10.88 -8.69 5.40
N ASN A 222 -10.34 -9.75 5.98
CA ASN A 222 -10.89 -10.36 7.18
C ASN A 222 -9.80 -10.42 8.26
N ASP A 223 -10.05 -9.78 9.41
CA ASP A 223 -9.15 -9.77 10.56
C ASP A 223 -9.69 -10.71 11.64
N HIS A 224 -8.90 -11.69 12.03
CA HIS A 224 -9.20 -12.68 13.06
C HIS A 224 -8.54 -12.37 14.40
N SER A 225 -7.81 -11.25 14.52
CA SER A 225 -7.11 -10.86 15.74
C SER A 225 -8.00 -10.12 16.74
N GLY A 226 -9.19 -9.69 16.31
CA GLY A 226 -10.09 -8.84 17.10
C GLY A 226 -9.75 -7.36 17.06
N GLN A 227 -8.68 -6.97 16.36
CA GLN A 227 -8.26 -5.57 16.21
C GLN A 227 -8.86 -4.92 14.96
N GLY A 228 -9.16 -5.74 13.94
CA GLY A 228 -9.76 -5.29 12.70
C GLY A 228 -11.24 -5.65 12.58
N GLN A 229 -11.84 -5.16 11.50
CA GLN A 229 -13.18 -5.52 11.07
C GLN A 229 -13.10 -6.42 9.85
N PHE A 230 -14.19 -7.07 9.51
CA PHE A 230 -14.41 -7.59 8.17
C PHE A 230 -14.74 -6.41 7.25
N GLN A 231 -14.05 -6.28 6.13
CA GLN A 231 -14.15 -5.10 5.26
C GLN A 231 -14.20 -5.49 3.79
N CYS A 232 -15.01 -4.78 3.03
CA CYS A 232 -15.04 -4.84 1.58
C CYS A 232 -14.74 -3.45 1.04
N VAL A 233 -13.76 -3.36 0.16
CA VAL A 233 -13.28 -2.10 -0.40
C VAL A 233 -13.24 -2.17 -1.91
N VAL A 234 -13.51 -1.04 -2.54
CA VAL A 234 -13.23 -0.82 -3.96
C VAL A 234 -12.00 0.06 -4.07
N THR A 235 -11.00 -0.37 -4.84
CA THR A 235 -9.68 0.23 -4.81
C THR A 235 -8.93 0.07 -6.14
N PRO A 236 -8.06 1.01 -6.52
CA PRO A 236 -7.16 0.82 -7.67
C PRO A 236 -5.97 -0.11 -7.35
N TRP A 237 -5.78 -0.51 -6.09
CA TRP A 237 -4.64 -1.32 -5.68
C TRP A 237 -4.94 -2.81 -5.77
N ARG A 238 -4.11 -3.52 -6.53
CA ARG A 238 -4.11 -5.00 -6.58
C ARG A 238 -3.43 -5.56 -5.32
N PRO A 239 -4.16 -6.18 -4.38
CA PRO A 239 -3.54 -6.76 -3.19
C PRO A 239 -2.79 -8.03 -3.56
N VAL A 240 -1.47 -8.05 -3.36
CA VAL A 240 -0.62 -9.24 -3.59
C VAL A 240 0.36 -9.48 -2.46
N CYS A 241 0.44 -8.55 -1.52
CA CYS A 241 1.33 -8.58 -0.35
C CYS A 241 0.73 -7.73 0.77
N ALA A 242 1.31 -7.78 1.97
CA ALA A 242 0.81 -7.00 3.11
C ALA A 242 0.75 -5.48 2.83
N ASN A 243 1.73 -4.95 2.09
CA ASN A 243 1.77 -3.52 1.75
C ASN A 243 0.61 -3.11 0.83
N THR A 244 0.40 -3.86 -0.25
CA THR A 244 -0.65 -3.55 -1.23
C THR A 244 -2.04 -3.81 -0.69
N GLU A 245 -2.20 -4.77 0.23
CA GLU A 245 -3.43 -4.96 1.02
C GLU A 245 -3.75 -3.71 1.85
N ARG A 246 -2.74 -3.08 2.46
CA ARG A 246 -2.96 -1.85 3.21
C ARG A 246 -3.34 -0.68 2.32
N PHE A 247 -2.70 -0.52 1.16
CA PHE A 247 -3.08 0.54 0.21
C PHE A 247 -4.49 0.33 -0.30
N ALA A 248 -4.87 -0.92 -0.53
CA ALA A 248 -6.22 -1.27 -0.93
C ALA A 248 -7.27 -0.76 0.06
N VAL A 249 -7.00 -0.85 1.36
CA VAL A 249 -7.89 -0.30 2.40
C VAL A 249 -7.76 1.21 2.57
N ARG A 250 -6.54 1.76 2.53
CA ARG A 250 -6.26 3.19 2.73
C ARG A 250 -6.89 4.04 1.63
N ASP A 251 -6.67 3.64 0.38
CA ASP A 251 -7.11 4.36 -0.83
C ASP A 251 -8.40 3.78 -1.39
N ALA A 252 -9.18 3.14 -0.53
CA ALA A 252 -10.48 2.63 -0.89
C ALA A 252 -11.38 3.80 -1.33
N VAL A 253 -11.80 3.79 -2.59
CA VAL A 253 -12.83 4.69 -3.13
C VAL A 253 -14.13 4.52 -2.36
N THR A 254 -14.44 3.29 -1.99
CA THR A 254 -15.59 2.99 -1.15
C THR A 254 -15.24 1.85 -0.21
N ARG A 255 -15.73 1.95 1.03
CA ARG A 255 -15.50 0.98 2.09
C ARG A 255 -16.78 0.64 2.80
N TRP A 256 -17.07 -0.66 2.88
CA TRP A 256 -18.04 -1.22 3.81
C TRP A 256 -17.29 -2.05 4.85
N ALA A 257 -17.69 -1.95 6.11
CA ALA A 257 -17.02 -2.65 7.20
C ALA A 257 -18.02 -3.09 8.27
N ILE A 258 -17.80 -4.27 8.84
CA ILE A 258 -18.62 -4.82 9.91
C ILE A 258 -17.77 -5.50 10.98
N ARG A 259 -18.21 -5.40 12.23
CA ARG A 259 -17.56 -6.11 13.35
C ARG A 259 -17.99 -7.57 13.36
N HIS A 260 -17.07 -8.44 13.72
CA HIS A 260 -17.25 -9.87 14.00
C HIS A 260 -18.21 -10.11 15.17
N THR A 261 -19.49 -10.05 14.89
CA THR A 261 -20.58 -10.18 15.87
C THR A 261 -21.69 -11.04 15.29
N ALA A 262 -22.55 -11.56 16.16
CA ALA A 262 -23.69 -12.36 15.74
C ALA A 262 -24.57 -11.63 14.71
N GLY A 263 -24.84 -12.28 13.59
CA GLY A 263 -25.65 -11.72 12.50
C GLY A 263 -24.92 -10.75 11.57
N ALA A 264 -23.59 -10.60 11.69
CA ALA A 264 -22.81 -9.78 10.76
C ALA A 264 -22.99 -10.22 9.30
N THR A 265 -23.11 -11.52 9.06
CA THR A 265 -23.29 -12.08 7.71
C THR A 265 -24.65 -11.76 7.09
N ASN A 266 -25.66 -11.42 7.91
CA ASN A 266 -26.96 -10.94 7.41
C ASN A 266 -26.90 -9.51 6.83
N GLN A 267 -25.87 -8.73 7.17
CA GLN A 267 -25.69 -7.34 6.70
C GLN A 267 -24.86 -7.25 5.42
N ILE A 268 -24.39 -8.39 4.90
CA ILE A 268 -23.61 -8.47 3.65
C ILE A 268 -24.37 -7.90 2.44
N LYS A 269 -25.71 -7.89 2.45
CA LYS A 269 -26.51 -7.22 1.40
C LYS A 269 -26.24 -5.71 1.32
N GLU A 270 -25.86 -5.07 2.42
CA GLU A 270 -25.50 -3.65 2.44
C GLU A 270 -24.14 -3.39 1.79
N ALA A 271 -23.21 -4.35 1.86
CA ALA A 271 -21.94 -4.29 1.13
C ALA A 271 -22.19 -4.15 -0.38
N ARG A 272 -23.18 -4.88 -0.93
CA ARG A 272 -23.53 -4.82 -2.36
C ARG A 272 -23.99 -3.43 -2.81
N ARG A 273 -24.82 -2.77 -2.00
CA ARG A 273 -25.26 -1.39 -2.29
C ARG A 273 -24.08 -0.43 -2.33
N THR A 274 -23.12 -0.65 -1.44
CA THR A 274 -21.91 0.16 -1.33
C THR A 274 -21.01 -0.01 -2.56
N LEU A 275 -20.85 -1.25 -3.05
CA LEU A 275 -20.10 -1.54 -4.29
C LEU A 275 -20.72 -0.92 -5.55
N GLY A 276 -22.06 -0.88 -5.63
CA GLY A 276 -22.76 -0.28 -6.77
C GLY A 276 -22.55 1.24 -6.93
N LEU A 277 -22.10 1.94 -5.88
CA LEU A 277 -21.77 3.36 -5.94
C LEU A 277 -20.36 3.62 -6.50
N SER A 278 -19.47 2.62 -6.47
CA SER A 278 -18.05 2.78 -6.82
C SER A 278 -17.79 2.79 -8.32
N VAL A 279 -18.67 2.17 -9.14
CA VAL A 279 -18.56 2.21 -10.61
C VAL A 279 -18.63 3.65 -11.11
N LYS A 280 -19.62 4.41 -10.62
CA LYS A 280 -19.80 5.83 -10.98
C LYS A 280 -18.60 6.71 -10.65
N TYR A 281 -17.87 6.39 -9.57
CA TYR A 281 -16.64 7.12 -9.25
C TYR A 281 -15.59 6.94 -10.34
N PHE A 282 -15.36 5.70 -10.76
CA PHE A 282 -14.36 5.38 -11.78
C PHE A 282 -14.74 5.91 -13.16
N GLU A 283 -16.03 5.92 -13.51
CA GLU A 283 -16.52 6.60 -14.71
C GLU A 283 -16.25 8.11 -14.68
N ASN A 284 -16.56 8.78 -13.56
CA ASN A 284 -16.31 10.22 -13.40
C ASN A 284 -14.80 10.53 -13.45
N PHE A 285 -14.00 9.72 -12.77
CA PHE A 285 -12.54 9.84 -12.77
C PHE A 285 -11.98 9.68 -14.19
N ALA A 286 -12.44 8.66 -14.94
CA ALA A 286 -12.07 8.47 -16.33
C ALA A 286 -12.38 9.71 -17.19
N ALA A 287 -13.55 10.31 -16.98
CA ALA A 287 -13.99 11.49 -17.71
C ALA A 287 -13.14 12.73 -17.37
N GLU A 288 -12.81 12.94 -16.09
CA GLU A 288 -11.94 14.02 -15.63
C GLU A 288 -10.52 13.88 -16.20
N GLU A 289 -9.91 12.70 -16.07
CA GLU A 289 -8.58 12.42 -16.62
C GLU A 289 -8.54 12.51 -18.15
N THR A 290 -9.60 12.05 -18.84
CA THR A 290 -9.72 12.19 -20.31
C THR A 290 -9.82 13.65 -20.71
N ALA A 291 -10.54 14.49 -19.95
CA ALA A 291 -10.60 15.92 -20.21
C ALA A 291 -9.22 16.57 -20.03
N LEU A 292 -8.45 16.16 -19.02
CA LEU A 292 -7.07 16.61 -18.83
C LEU A 292 -6.16 16.17 -19.99
N ALA A 293 -6.29 14.93 -20.44
CA ALA A 293 -5.49 14.38 -21.54
C ALA A 293 -5.79 15.08 -22.88
N ARG A 294 -7.01 15.59 -23.07
CA ARG A 294 -7.42 16.30 -24.29
C ARG A 294 -7.21 17.82 -24.23
N THR A 295 -6.68 18.34 -23.13
CA THR A 295 -6.44 19.78 -22.95
C THR A 295 -4.95 20.05 -23.09
N ASP A 296 -4.55 20.72 -24.18
CA ASP A 296 -3.19 21.21 -24.33
C ASP A 296 -2.88 22.27 -23.26
N ILE A 297 -1.67 22.23 -22.70
CA ILE A 297 -1.22 23.19 -21.70
C ILE A 297 0.07 23.88 -22.17
N ALA A 298 0.05 25.21 -22.21
CA ALA A 298 1.25 25.98 -22.44
C ALA A 298 2.15 25.93 -21.19
N VAL A 299 3.47 25.90 -21.38
CA VAL A 299 4.45 25.90 -20.28
C VAL A 299 4.21 27.07 -19.31
N ALA A 300 3.84 28.23 -19.83
CA ALA A 300 3.53 29.40 -19.00
C ALA A 300 2.32 29.17 -18.08
N ASP A 301 1.29 28.46 -18.54
CA ASP A 301 0.12 28.15 -17.71
C ASP A 301 0.42 27.02 -16.73
N PHE A 302 1.23 26.04 -17.12
CA PHE A 302 1.75 25.03 -16.19
C PHE A 302 2.56 25.67 -15.05
N HIS A 303 3.42 26.64 -15.37
CA HIS A 303 4.18 27.39 -14.36
C HIS A 303 3.29 28.21 -13.43
N LYS A 304 2.16 28.74 -13.91
CA LYS A 304 1.15 29.37 -13.04
C LYS A 304 0.52 28.35 -12.09
N VAL A 305 0.19 27.15 -12.56
CA VAL A 305 -0.31 26.08 -11.69
C VAL A 305 0.70 25.74 -10.59
N ILE A 306 1.99 25.61 -10.92
CA ILE A 306 3.05 25.37 -9.92
C ILE A 306 3.15 26.53 -8.92
N ALA A 307 3.07 27.78 -9.39
CA ALA A 307 3.10 28.96 -8.52
C ALA A 307 1.89 29.01 -7.57
N ASP A 308 0.71 28.58 -8.02
CA ASP A 308 -0.50 28.50 -7.18
C ASP A 308 -0.40 27.40 -6.13
N LEU A 309 0.24 26.27 -6.45
CA LEU A 309 0.46 25.15 -5.51
C LEU A 309 1.51 25.48 -4.45
N TRP A 310 2.56 26.20 -4.84
CA TRP A 310 3.63 26.64 -3.94
C TRP A 310 3.85 28.15 -4.04
N PRO A 311 2.94 28.97 -3.47
CA PRO A 311 3.03 30.42 -3.56
C PRO A 311 4.31 30.94 -2.92
N LEU A 312 4.90 31.95 -3.56
CA LEU A 312 6.01 32.72 -3.05
C LEU A 312 5.51 34.10 -2.65
N ASP A 313 5.77 34.50 -1.41
CA ASP A 313 5.50 35.85 -0.94
C ASP A 313 6.34 36.88 -1.71
N ASP A 314 5.82 38.10 -1.91
CA ASP A 314 6.54 39.17 -2.61
C ASP A 314 7.86 39.54 -1.91
N ASP A 315 7.92 39.40 -0.58
CA ASP A 315 9.09 39.62 0.27
C ASP A 315 9.89 38.33 0.57
N ALA A 316 9.64 37.25 -0.17
CA ALA A 316 10.34 35.99 0.01
C ALA A 316 11.88 36.14 -0.07
N THR A 317 12.57 35.50 0.87
CA THR A 317 14.03 35.48 0.93
C THR A 317 14.65 34.82 -0.30
N ASP A 318 15.90 35.17 -0.61
CA ASP A 318 16.65 34.56 -1.72
C ASP A 318 16.70 33.03 -1.63
N GLN A 319 16.78 32.49 -0.40
CA GLN A 319 16.75 31.05 -0.18
C GLN A 319 15.39 30.43 -0.55
N LYS A 320 14.26 31.09 -0.21
CA LYS A 320 12.92 30.62 -0.61
C LYS A 320 12.78 30.66 -2.14
N ARG A 321 13.23 31.73 -2.79
CA ARG A 321 13.21 31.88 -4.26
C ARG A 321 14.06 30.81 -4.94
N LYS A 322 15.26 30.54 -4.42
CA LYS A 322 16.14 29.48 -4.90
C LYS A 322 15.49 28.10 -4.76
N ASN A 323 14.88 27.81 -3.61
CA ASN A 323 14.19 26.53 -3.39
C ASN A 323 13.02 26.33 -4.35
N PHE A 324 12.25 27.38 -4.63
CA PHE A 324 11.19 27.35 -5.62
C PHE A 324 11.73 27.09 -7.03
N ALA A 325 12.79 27.80 -7.44
CA ALA A 325 13.43 27.59 -8.74
C ALA A 325 13.96 26.15 -8.90
N THR A 326 14.58 25.59 -7.85
CA THR A 326 15.01 24.18 -7.84
C THR A 326 13.82 23.23 -7.99
N ARG A 327 12.71 23.47 -7.30
CA ARG A 327 11.48 22.67 -7.45
C ARG A 327 10.93 22.75 -8.85
N LEU A 328 10.79 23.97 -9.39
CA LEU A 328 10.27 24.20 -10.73
C LEU A 328 11.10 23.47 -11.77
N SER A 329 12.43 23.58 -11.69
CA SER A 329 13.36 22.88 -12.56
C SER A 329 13.22 21.35 -12.48
N ALA A 330 13.03 20.79 -11.28
CA ALA A 330 12.78 19.36 -11.09
C ALA A 330 11.42 18.92 -11.65
N ILE A 331 10.36 19.72 -11.49
CA ILE A 331 9.04 19.43 -12.05
C ILE A 331 9.07 19.54 -13.58
N ASP A 332 9.76 20.52 -14.15
CA ASP A 332 9.92 20.69 -15.61
C ASP A 332 10.65 19.49 -16.25
N GLU A 333 11.60 18.87 -15.54
CA GLU A 333 12.26 17.64 -15.99
C GLU A 333 11.27 16.46 -16.10
N VAL A 334 10.46 16.27 -15.07
CA VAL A 334 9.42 15.22 -15.09
C VAL A 334 8.37 15.55 -16.16
N PHE A 335 7.96 16.81 -16.28
CA PHE A 335 7.01 17.25 -17.29
C PHE A 335 7.50 16.97 -18.69
N ARG A 336 8.76 17.27 -19.02
CA ARG A 336 9.33 16.95 -20.33
C ARG A 336 9.21 15.46 -20.64
N THR A 337 9.56 14.61 -19.67
CA THR A 337 9.46 13.15 -19.79
C THR A 337 8.01 12.70 -20.03
N GLU A 338 7.06 13.24 -19.28
CA GLU A 338 5.64 12.92 -19.49
C GLU A 338 5.13 13.45 -20.83
N THR A 339 5.54 14.63 -21.27
CA THR A 339 5.12 15.17 -22.57
C THR A 339 5.61 14.36 -23.76
N GLU A 340 6.75 13.68 -23.65
CA GLU A 340 7.22 12.73 -24.66
C GLU A 340 6.30 11.50 -24.75
N ARG A 341 5.68 11.11 -23.64
CA ARG A 341 4.76 9.95 -23.56
C ARG A 341 3.34 10.30 -24.01
N VAL A 342 2.81 11.43 -23.54
CA VAL A 342 1.37 11.76 -23.63
C VAL A 342 1.07 13.12 -24.24
N GLY A 343 2.07 13.81 -24.79
CA GLY A 343 1.94 15.16 -25.34
C GLY A 343 1.91 16.27 -24.28
N PRO A 344 1.97 17.55 -24.69
CA PRO A 344 1.98 18.70 -23.78
C PRO A 344 0.58 19.01 -23.23
N THR A 345 0.01 18.06 -22.47
CA THR A 345 -1.38 18.09 -22.02
C THR A 345 -1.46 18.39 -20.52
N ALA A 346 -2.65 18.80 -20.05
CA ALA A 346 -2.91 18.98 -18.63
C ALA A 346 -2.76 17.66 -17.86
N TYR A 347 -2.96 16.50 -18.51
CA TYR A 347 -2.64 15.18 -17.94
C TYR A 347 -1.14 15.02 -17.70
N ALA A 348 -0.29 15.37 -18.68
CA ALA A 348 1.16 15.34 -18.52
C ALA A 348 1.62 16.26 -17.37
N ALA A 349 0.99 17.44 -17.24
CA ALA A 349 1.26 18.39 -16.15
C ALA A 349 0.90 17.79 -14.79
N GLU A 350 -0.22 17.09 -14.69
CA GLU A 350 -0.61 16.41 -13.46
C GLU A 350 0.38 15.29 -13.11
N ARG A 351 0.69 14.42 -14.07
CA ARG A 351 1.66 13.32 -13.87
C ARG A 351 3.04 13.85 -13.46
N ALA A 352 3.43 15.01 -13.97
CA ALA A 352 4.67 15.68 -13.57
C ALA A 352 4.65 16.13 -12.11
N ILE A 353 3.54 16.71 -11.64
CA ILE A 353 3.38 17.15 -10.26
C ILE A 353 3.34 15.94 -9.31
N THR A 354 2.52 14.93 -9.63
CA THR A 354 2.43 13.72 -8.81
C THR A 354 3.75 12.94 -8.79
N GLY A 355 4.38 12.79 -9.96
CA GLY A 355 5.68 12.13 -10.10
C GLY A 355 6.78 12.86 -9.34
N TYR A 356 6.78 14.19 -9.35
CA TYR A 356 7.67 14.98 -8.49
C TYR A 356 7.44 14.66 -7.02
N LEU A 357 6.20 14.73 -6.54
CA LEU A 357 5.86 14.51 -5.12
C LEU A 357 6.25 13.11 -4.62
N ASP A 358 6.00 12.10 -5.46
CA ASP A 358 6.20 10.69 -5.10
C ASP A 358 7.64 10.23 -5.29
N HIS A 359 8.38 10.77 -6.27
CA HIS A 359 9.67 10.21 -6.67
C HIS A 359 10.86 11.17 -6.56
N VAL A 360 10.65 12.49 -6.58
CA VAL A 360 11.74 13.48 -6.71
C VAL A 360 11.82 14.44 -5.52
N ALA A 361 10.69 14.77 -4.90
CA ALA A 361 10.61 15.80 -3.88
C ALA A 361 11.59 15.49 -2.73
N PRO A 362 12.42 16.49 -2.33
CA PRO A 362 13.42 16.26 -1.31
C PRO A 362 12.71 15.97 0.01
N ARG A 363 13.10 14.88 0.66
CA ARG A 363 12.60 14.53 1.99
C ARG A 363 13.70 14.76 2.99
N ARG A 364 13.35 15.35 4.13
CA ARG A 364 14.27 15.40 5.27
C ARG A 364 14.15 14.07 5.98
N PRO A 365 15.10 13.13 5.82
CA PRO A 365 15.09 11.95 6.64
C PRO A 365 15.19 12.37 8.11
N GLY A 366 14.44 11.69 8.97
CA GLY A 366 14.75 11.72 10.40
C GLY A 366 16.15 11.15 10.66
N GLN A 367 16.60 11.21 11.91
CA GLN A 367 17.88 10.61 12.30
C GLN A 367 17.97 9.12 11.94
N THR A 368 16.82 8.47 11.74
CA THR A 368 16.70 7.02 11.62
C THR A 368 16.50 6.48 10.19
N MET A 369 16.47 7.33 9.16
CA MET A 369 16.02 6.95 7.82
C MET A 369 16.96 7.48 6.73
N THR A 370 17.02 6.80 5.59
CA THR A 370 17.55 7.42 4.36
C THR A 370 16.46 8.28 3.73
N GLU A 371 16.85 9.19 2.83
CA GLU A 371 15.88 9.98 2.08
C GLU A 371 14.94 9.11 1.23
N GLU A 372 15.44 8.01 0.67
CA GLU A 372 14.65 7.03 -0.07
C GLU A 372 13.57 6.38 0.79
N ILE A 373 13.91 5.95 2.02
CA ILE A 373 12.94 5.38 2.95
C ILE A 373 11.94 6.46 3.38
N ALA A 374 12.39 7.69 3.67
CA ALA A 374 11.49 8.78 4.01
C ALA A 374 10.51 9.11 2.86
N ARG A 375 10.96 9.02 1.62
CA ARG A 375 10.13 9.19 0.42
C ARG A 375 9.12 8.06 0.26
N ALA A 376 9.57 6.82 0.38
CA ALA A 376 8.69 5.67 0.38
C ALA A 376 7.61 5.84 1.47
N THR A 377 8.00 6.10 2.72
CA THR A 377 7.06 6.35 3.83
C THR A 377 6.09 7.47 3.53
N ALA A 378 6.53 8.60 2.97
CA ALA A 378 5.62 9.70 2.61
C ALA A 378 4.56 9.28 1.58
N ALA A 379 4.95 8.50 0.56
CA ALA A 379 4.01 7.92 -0.40
C ALA A 379 3.07 6.88 0.24
N LEU A 380 3.58 6.11 1.21
CA LEU A 380 2.83 5.12 1.99
C LEU A 380 1.88 5.74 3.02
N GLU A 381 2.12 6.97 3.45
CA GLU A 381 1.30 7.68 4.45
C GLU A 381 0.39 8.75 3.83
N GLY A 382 0.51 8.99 2.52
CA GLY A 382 -0.31 9.99 1.82
C GLY A 382 0.07 11.43 2.20
N ALA A 383 1.34 11.67 2.54
CA ALA A 383 1.80 12.96 3.08
C ALA A 383 1.53 14.14 2.13
N ASP A 384 1.41 13.87 0.82
CA ASP A 384 1.20 14.88 -0.21
C ASP A 384 -0.18 14.78 -0.89
N ASP A 385 -1.12 13.98 -0.37
CA ASP A 385 -2.41 13.72 -1.04
C ASP A 385 -3.26 14.98 -1.21
N ASP A 386 -3.20 15.91 -0.24
CA ASP A 386 -3.83 17.22 -0.36
C ASP A 386 -3.25 18.05 -1.52
N MET A 387 -1.92 17.98 -1.70
CA MET A 387 -1.24 18.69 -2.79
C MET A 387 -1.61 18.10 -4.15
N LYS A 388 -1.66 16.77 -4.27
CA LYS A 388 -2.12 16.08 -5.48
C LYS A 388 -3.56 16.44 -5.82
N THR A 389 -4.43 16.45 -4.82
CA THR A 389 -5.84 16.85 -4.98
C THR A 389 -5.99 18.30 -5.44
N LYS A 390 -5.17 19.22 -4.90
CA LYS A 390 -5.15 20.62 -5.33
C LYS A 390 -4.66 20.77 -6.76
N ALA A 391 -3.63 20.02 -7.15
CA ALA A 391 -3.09 20.01 -8.50
C ALA A 391 -4.16 19.58 -9.51
N HIS A 392 -4.80 18.42 -9.26
CA HIS A 392 -5.90 17.90 -10.08
C HIS A 392 -7.01 18.94 -10.28
N ARG A 393 -7.52 19.51 -9.18
CA ARG A 393 -8.58 20.53 -9.22
C ARG A 393 -8.16 21.78 -10.00
N ARG A 394 -6.90 22.22 -9.87
CA ARG A 394 -6.42 23.41 -10.57
C ARG A 394 -6.28 23.17 -12.06
N LEU A 395 -5.80 22.01 -12.47
CA LEU A 395 -5.69 21.61 -13.87
C LEU A 395 -7.06 21.40 -14.50
N LEU A 396 -8.03 20.84 -13.77
CA LEU A 396 -9.42 20.73 -14.23
C LEU A 396 -10.11 22.07 -14.49
N LEU A 397 -9.62 23.20 -13.94
CA LEU A 397 -10.14 24.51 -14.31
C LEU A 397 -9.76 24.93 -15.73
N LEU A 398 -8.66 24.38 -16.27
CA LEU A 398 -8.20 24.63 -17.64
C LEU A 398 -9.03 23.88 -18.68
N THR A 399 -9.68 22.78 -18.29
CA THR A 399 -10.53 21.97 -19.19
C THR A 399 -11.92 22.55 -19.40
N ARG A 400 -12.31 23.53 -18.56
CA ARG A 400 -13.63 24.18 -18.58
C ARG A 400 -13.65 25.52 -19.33
N ALA A 401 -12.53 25.88 -19.98
CA ALA A 401 -12.32 27.16 -20.66
C ALA A 401 -12.72 27.12 -22.13
#